data_AF-A0A950MZH2-F1
#
_entry.id   AF-A0A950MZH2-F1
#
_cell.length_a   1.000
_cell.length_b   1.000
_cell.length_c   1.000
_cell.angle_alpha   90.00
_cell.angle_beta   90.00
_cell.angle_gamma   90.00
#
_symmetry.space_group_name_H-M   'P 1'
#
loop_
_entity.id
_entity.type
_entity.pdbx_description
1 polymer ?
#
loop_
_entity_poly.entity_id
_entity_poly.type
_entity_poly.pdbx_seq_one_letter_code
_entity_poly.pdbx_strand_id
1 'polypeptide(L)'
;MLLGLAAGELAFAAMRGIDEYNVELMISLALVTCTYGVAQSIGVSGSVAMVVTALLMGSIGVKYAVSGTTHDYLQKFWSLTDELLNALLFMLMGLEFAAIQLRGSYIAATALAIPLALVARGLSIAVASLPLHLDRPRKPQAVALLTWSGLRGGIAVALALSLPASPYREELVTAAYGIAIFTMTVQGLSLGRLAAWLYPPEKSH
;
A
#
# COMPACT_ATOMS: atom_id res chain seq x y z
N MET A 1 -15.44 -5.72 -6.94
CA MET A 1 -15.81 -4.44 -7.60
C MET A 1 -17.27 -4.10 -7.37
N LEU A 2 -18.24 -4.93 -7.80
CA LEU A 2 -19.67 -4.69 -7.58
C LEU A 2 -20.04 -4.45 -6.10
N LEU A 3 -19.51 -5.29 -5.19
CA LEU A 3 -19.73 -5.11 -3.76
C LEU A 3 -19.17 -3.77 -3.24
N GLY A 4 -18.02 -3.33 -3.76
CA GLY A 4 -17.42 -2.05 -3.37
C GLY A 4 -18.24 -0.85 -3.86
N LEU A 5 -18.82 -0.96 -5.07
CA LEU A 5 -19.77 0.02 -5.61
C LEU A 5 -21.03 0.10 -4.74
N ALA A 6 -21.64 -1.05 -4.43
CA ALA A 6 -22.83 -1.11 -3.59
C ALA A 6 -22.59 -0.52 -2.19
N ALA A 7 -21.46 -0.86 -1.57
CA ALA A 7 -21.07 -0.32 -0.27
C ALA A 7 -20.81 1.20 -0.33
N GLY A 8 -20.17 1.69 -1.40
CA GLY A 8 -19.93 3.12 -1.60
C GLY A 8 -21.22 3.93 -1.74
N GLU A 9 -22.19 3.44 -2.51
CA GLU A 9 -23.52 4.05 -2.65
C GLU A 9 -24.31 4.02 -1.33
N LEU A 10 -24.21 2.93 -0.58
CA LEU A 10 -24.87 2.81 0.74
C LEU A 10 -24.27 3.80 1.76
N ALA A 11 -22.94 3.93 1.78
CA ALA A 11 -22.26 4.92 2.60
C ALA A 11 -22.64 6.35 2.21
N PHE A 12 -22.74 6.62 0.91
CA PHE A 12 -23.20 7.90 0.40
C PHE A 12 -24.61 8.22 0.89
N ALA A 13 -25.55 7.28 0.74
CA ALA A 13 -26.92 7.46 1.21
C ALA A 13 -26.99 7.70 2.72
N ALA A 14 -26.15 7.02 3.50
CA ALA A 14 -26.08 7.20 4.95
C ALA A 14 -25.51 8.57 5.37
N MET A 15 -24.49 9.08 4.65
CA MET A 15 -23.86 10.36 4.96
C MET A 15 -24.65 11.57 4.43
N ARG A 16 -25.49 11.36 3.41
CA ARG A 16 -26.29 12.40 2.76
C ARG A 16 -27.41 12.89 3.69
N GLY A 17 -27.05 13.77 4.62
CA GLY A 17 -27.97 14.35 5.61
C GLY A 17 -27.41 14.44 7.03
N ILE A 18 -26.15 14.04 7.24
CA ILE A 18 -25.45 14.07 8.52
C ILE A 18 -24.34 15.12 8.42
N ASP A 19 -24.30 16.07 9.35
CA ASP A 19 -23.21 17.06 9.47
C ASP A 19 -22.63 16.99 10.89
N GLU A 20 -22.14 15.80 11.25
CA GLU A 20 -21.52 15.55 12.55
C GLU A 20 -20.35 14.57 12.41
N TYR A 21 -19.15 15.03 12.76
CA TYR A 21 -17.90 14.30 12.53
C TYR A 21 -17.85 12.93 13.21
N ASN A 22 -18.44 12.80 14.41
CA ASN A 22 -18.48 11.53 15.14
C ASN A 22 -19.21 10.46 14.34
N VAL A 23 -20.35 10.82 13.75
CA VAL A 23 -21.20 9.88 13.01
C VAL A 23 -20.55 9.51 11.68
N GLU A 24 -19.96 10.47 10.97
CA GLU A 24 -19.20 10.19 9.74
C GLU A 24 -18.00 9.26 9.99
N LEU A 25 -17.26 9.47 11.09
CA LEU A 25 -16.17 8.58 11.49
C LEU A 25 -16.67 7.16 11.75
N MET A 26 -17.75 7.02 12.53
CA MET A 26 -18.36 5.71 12.81
C MET A 26 -18.84 5.02 11.54
N ILE A 27 -19.47 5.75 10.61
CA ILE A 27 -19.88 5.22 9.30
C ILE A 27 -18.65 4.76 8.52
N SER A 28 -17.56 5.53 8.49
CA SER A 28 -16.34 5.15 7.77
C SER A 28 -15.72 3.85 8.32
N LEU A 29 -15.66 3.69 9.64
CA LEU A 29 -15.14 2.48 10.30
C LEU A 29 -16.07 1.27 10.11
N ALA A 30 -17.39 1.49 10.24
CA ALA A 30 -18.39 0.46 10.00
C ALA A 30 -18.35 0.00 8.54
N LEU A 31 -18.21 0.93 7.60
CA LEU A 31 -18.11 0.64 6.17
C LEU A 31 -16.90 -0.24 5.88
N VAL A 32 -15.73 0.10 6.42
CA VAL A 32 -14.51 -0.70 6.23
C VAL A 32 -14.68 -2.12 6.78
N THR A 33 -15.21 -2.23 7.99
CA THR A 33 -15.37 -3.51 8.68
C THR A 33 -16.42 -4.40 8.01
N CYS A 34 -17.60 -3.84 7.71
CA CYS A 34 -18.71 -4.56 7.09
C CYS A 34 -18.39 -4.96 5.65
N THR A 35 -17.85 -4.04 4.85
CA THR A 35 -17.53 -4.32 3.43
C THR A 35 -16.49 -5.43 3.34
N TYR A 36 -15.45 -5.39 4.19
CA TYR A 36 -14.43 -6.44 4.24
C TYR A 36 -15.00 -7.78 4.71
N GLY A 37 -15.78 -7.78 5.79
CA GLY A 37 -16.39 -9.01 6.32
C GLY A 37 -17.35 -9.68 5.35
N VAL A 38 -18.22 -8.91 4.68
CA VAL A 38 -19.11 -9.43 3.65
C VAL A 38 -18.32 -9.94 2.44
N ALA A 39 -17.27 -9.22 2.01
CA ALA A 39 -16.42 -9.71 0.92
C ALA A 39 -15.79 -11.07 1.24
N GLN A 40 -15.33 -11.26 2.48
CA GLN A 40 -14.74 -12.52 2.90
C GLN A 40 -15.76 -13.66 2.96
N SER A 41 -17.00 -13.40 3.41
CA SER A 41 -18.04 -14.44 3.49
C SER A 41 -18.50 -14.95 2.13
N ILE A 42 -18.48 -14.10 1.10
CA ILE A 42 -18.82 -14.47 -0.27
C ILE A 42 -17.61 -14.91 -1.11
N GLY A 43 -16.42 -15.02 -0.51
CA GLY A 43 -15.20 -15.47 -1.18
C GLY A 43 -14.60 -14.48 -2.19
N VAL A 44 -14.94 -13.19 -2.10
CA VAL A 44 -14.44 -12.13 -2.99
C VAL A 44 -13.29 -11.39 -2.31
N SER A 45 -12.36 -10.82 -3.10
CA SER A 45 -11.25 -10.02 -2.56
C SER A 45 -11.76 -8.77 -1.80
N GLY A 46 -11.65 -8.81 -0.47
CA GLY A 46 -12.02 -7.72 0.41
C GLY A 46 -11.19 -6.45 0.18
N SER A 47 -9.88 -6.58 -0.07
CA SER A 47 -9.01 -5.44 -0.34
C SER A 47 -9.41 -4.68 -1.63
N VAL A 48 -9.74 -5.41 -2.70
CA VAL A 48 -10.22 -4.79 -3.96
C VAL A 48 -11.59 -4.15 -3.76
N ALA A 49 -12.50 -4.78 -3.01
CA ALA A 49 -13.79 -4.18 -2.68
C ALA A 49 -13.61 -2.87 -1.91
N MET A 50 -12.73 -2.86 -0.91
CA MET A 50 -12.41 -1.68 -0.12
C MET A 50 -11.82 -0.53 -0.93
N VAL A 51 -10.89 -0.82 -1.86
CA VAL A 51 -10.34 0.21 -2.75
C VAL A 51 -11.43 0.87 -3.59
N VAL A 52 -12.35 0.08 -4.14
CA VAL A 52 -13.47 0.62 -4.93
C VAL A 52 -14.39 1.48 -4.07
N THR A 53 -14.73 1.03 -2.86
CA THR A 53 -15.54 1.81 -1.91
C THR A 53 -14.86 3.12 -1.52
N ALA A 54 -13.56 3.09 -1.22
CA ALA A 54 -12.78 4.27 -0.84
C ALA A 54 -12.65 5.28 -1.99
N LEU A 55 -12.45 4.82 -3.23
CA LEU A 55 -12.39 5.69 -4.42
C LEU A 55 -13.71 6.45 -4.63
N LEU A 56 -14.85 5.75 -4.46
CA LEU A 56 -16.17 6.38 -4.55
C LEU A 56 -16.37 7.40 -3.42
N MET A 57 -16.10 7.00 -2.18
CA MET A 57 -16.23 7.87 -1.00
C MET A 57 -15.34 9.12 -1.09
N GLY A 58 -14.10 8.96 -1.56
CA GLY A 58 -13.18 10.07 -1.81
C GLY A 58 -13.67 11.04 -2.91
N SER A 59 -14.29 10.51 -3.97
CA SER A 59 -14.89 11.34 -5.02
C SER A 59 -16.12 12.13 -4.56
N ILE A 60 -16.85 11.59 -3.59
CA ILE A 60 -18.08 12.16 -3.04
C ILE A 60 -17.77 13.32 -2.08
N GLY A 61 -16.76 13.18 -1.23
CA GLY A 61 -16.34 14.24 -0.29
C GLY A 61 -15.95 15.55 -0.99
N VAL A 62 -15.40 15.46 -2.20
CA VAL A 62 -15.05 16.63 -3.04
C VAL A 62 -16.28 17.29 -3.67
N LYS A 63 -17.37 16.55 -3.89
CA LYS A 63 -18.51 16.99 -4.72
C LYS A 63 -19.71 17.49 -3.92
N TYR A 64 -19.87 17.09 -2.65
CA TYR A 64 -21.10 17.33 -1.87
C TYR A 64 -20.93 18.07 -0.54
N ALA A 65 -19.82 18.80 -0.37
CA ALA A 65 -19.64 19.78 0.71
C ALA A 65 -19.95 19.24 2.12
N VAL A 66 -19.21 18.20 2.54
CA VAL A 66 -18.97 17.98 3.98
C VAL A 66 -18.43 19.29 4.55
N SER A 67 -18.95 19.77 5.68
CA SER A 67 -18.44 21.01 6.28
C SER A 67 -16.91 20.90 6.44
N GLY A 68 -16.17 21.95 6.07
CA GLY A 68 -14.71 21.87 5.96
C GLY A 68 -14.00 21.42 7.25
N THR A 69 -14.65 21.63 8.40
CA THR A 69 -14.20 21.15 9.71
C THR A 69 -14.36 19.64 9.88
N THR A 70 -15.48 19.05 9.47
CA THR A 70 -15.74 17.61 9.61
C THR A 70 -14.78 16.79 8.74
N HIS A 71 -14.52 17.24 7.50
CA HIS A 71 -13.56 16.58 6.62
C HIS A 71 -12.13 16.57 7.19
N ASP A 72 -11.71 17.68 7.81
CA ASP A 72 -10.39 17.80 8.43
C ASP A 72 -10.23 16.84 9.62
N TYR A 73 -11.26 16.67 10.47
CA TYR A 73 -11.24 15.67 11.54
C TYR A 73 -11.18 14.23 11.01
N LEU A 74 -11.94 13.90 9.95
CA LEU A 74 -11.87 12.60 9.30
C LEU A 74 -10.46 12.32 8.76
N GLN A 75 -9.89 13.29 8.03
CA GLN A 75 -8.55 13.19 7.47
C GLN A 75 -7.49 13.02 8.57
N LYS A 76 -7.56 13.80 9.64
CA LYS A 76 -6.64 13.68 10.78
C LYS A 76 -6.76 12.32 11.47
N PHE A 77 -7.97 11.83 11.71
CA PHE A 77 -8.19 10.51 12.31
C PHE A 77 -7.56 9.40 11.47
N TRP A 78 -7.82 9.40 10.15
CA TRP A 78 -7.27 8.39 9.24
C TRP A 78 -5.75 8.53 9.05
N SER A 79 -5.20 9.74 9.07
CA SER A 79 -3.75 9.97 9.06
C SER A 79 -3.10 9.40 10.32
N LEU A 80 -3.64 9.71 11.49
CA LEU A 80 -3.15 9.16 12.76
C LEU A 80 -3.27 7.63 12.80
N THR A 81 -4.35 7.08 12.25
CA THR A 81 -4.54 5.62 12.14
C THR A 81 -3.51 4.99 11.20
N ASP A 82 -3.22 5.60 10.04
CA ASP A 82 -2.17 5.14 9.13
C ASP A 82 -0.79 5.21 9.78
N GLU A 83 -0.48 6.28 10.50
CA GLU A 83 0.77 6.43 11.24
C GLU A 83 0.92 5.36 12.33
N LEU A 84 -0.14 5.12 13.12
CA LEU A 84 -0.16 4.10 14.17
C LEU A 84 -0.01 2.70 13.60
N LEU A 85 -0.79 2.35 12.56
CA LEU A 85 -0.72 1.03 11.92
C LEU A 85 0.64 0.80 11.28
N ASN A 86 1.23 1.80 10.63
CA ASN A 86 2.57 1.69 10.07
C ASN A 86 3.63 1.52 11.18
N ALA A 87 3.54 2.28 12.28
CA ALA A 87 4.44 2.11 13.42
C ALA A 87 4.35 0.70 14.02
N LEU A 88 3.14 0.17 14.19
CA LEU A 88 2.91 -1.21 14.65
C LEU A 88 3.48 -2.23 13.65
N LEU A 89 3.29 -2.03 12.35
CA LEU A 89 3.87 -2.89 11.32
C LEU A 89 5.41 -2.90 11.43
N PHE A 90 6.05 -1.74 11.55
CA PHE A 90 7.50 -1.65 11.73
C PHE A 90 7.98 -2.30 13.02
N MET A 91 7.24 -2.11 14.12
CA MET A 91 7.54 -2.74 15.40
C MET A 91 7.47 -4.27 15.32
N LEU A 92 6.39 -4.80 14.74
CA LEU A 92 6.21 -6.24 14.54
C LEU A 92 7.28 -6.82 13.61
N MET A 93 7.62 -6.10 12.53
CA MET A 93 8.70 -6.52 11.64
C MET A 93 10.06 -6.57 12.34
N GLY A 94 10.36 -5.60 13.21
CA GLY A 94 11.59 -5.60 14.01
C GLY A 94 11.64 -6.73 15.04
N LEU A 95 10.52 -7.03 15.69
CA LEU A 95 10.42 -8.12 16.67
C LEU A 95 10.62 -9.49 16.03
N GLU A 96 9.95 -9.75 14.91
CA GLU A 96 10.12 -11.00 14.16
C GLU A 96 11.54 -11.14 13.60
N PHE A 97 12.13 -10.05 13.10
CA PHE A 97 13.52 -10.07 12.62
C PHE A 97 14.51 -10.50 13.70
N ALA A 98 14.30 -10.06 14.95
CA ALA A 98 15.14 -10.48 16.08
C ALA A 98 15.04 -11.99 16.39
N ALA A 99 13.95 -12.64 15.98
CA ALA A 99 13.73 -14.08 16.17
C ALA A 99 14.27 -14.95 15.02
N ILE A 100 14.69 -14.36 13.89
CA ILE A 100 15.18 -15.11 12.72
C ILE A 100 16.60 -15.64 12.97
N GLN A 101 16.81 -16.93 12.70
CA GLN A 101 18.14 -17.53 12.71
C GLN A 101 18.94 -17.09 11.47
N LEU A 102 19.94 -16.23 11.68
CA LEU A 102 20.86 -15.77 10.65
C LEU A 102 21.86 -16.88 10.29
N ARG A 103 21.45 -17.81 9.41
CA ARG A 103 22.38 -18.74 8.75
C ARG A 103 22.98 -18.10 7.51
N GLY A 104 24.27 -18.32 7.26
CA GLY A 104 24.96 -17.77 6.08
C GLY A 104 24.30 -18.12 4.74
N SER A 105 23.66 -19.29 4.66
CA SER A 105 22.85 -19.71 3.50
C SER A 105 21.66 -18.79 3.23
N TYR A 106 20.92 -18.38 4.27
CA TYR A 106 19.75 -17.52 4.14
C TYR A 106 20.14 -16.08 3.78
N ILE A 107 21.28 -15.61 4.25
CA ILE A 107 21.83 -14.30 3.88
C ILE A 107 22.19 -14.28 2.39
N ALA A 108 22.86 -15.33 1.90
CA ALA A 108 23.20 -15.46 0.49
C ALA A 108 21.94 -15.55 -0.40
N ALA A 109 20.94 -16.33 0.02
CA ALA A 109 19.66 -16.43 -0.68
C ALA A 109 18.94 -15.08 -0.74
N THR A 110 18.89 -14.34 0.37
CA THR A 110 18.28 -13.00 0.44
C THR A 110 19.03 -11.99 -0.44
N ALA A 111 20.37 -12.02 -0.41
CA ALA A 111 21.20 -11.14 -1.22
C ALA A 111 21.00 -11.36 -2.73
N LEU A 112 20.72 -12.60 -3.15
CA LEU A 112 20.36 -12.91 -4.54
C LEU A 112 18.90 -12.57 -4.87
N ALA A 113 17.98 -12.73 -3.91
CA ALA A 113 16.56 -12.47 -4.08
C ALA A 113 16.26 -10.97 -4.27
N ILE A 114 17.01 -10.07 -3.62
CA ILE A 114 16.86 -8.61 -3.76
C ILE A 114 17.01 -8.14 -5.22
N PRO A 115 18.14 -8.36 -5.93
CA PRO A 115 18.29 -7.91 -7.30
C PRO A 115 17.29 -8.61 -8.23
N LEU A 116 16.98 -9.89 -8.00
CA LEU A 116 15.97 -10.62 -8.77
C LEU A 116 14.59 -9.97 -8.64
N ALA A 117 14.17 -9.62 -7.43
CA ALA A 117 12.89 -8.94 -7.17
C ALA A 117 12.84 -7.56 -7.84
N LEU A 118 13.95 -6.81 -7.80
CA LEU A 118 14.04 -5.51 -8.47
C LEU A 118 13.95 -5.63 -10.00
N VAL A 119 14.65 -6.60 -10.58
CA VAL A 119 14.62 -6.87 -12.02
C VAL A 119 13.23 -7.33 -12.45
N ALA A 120 12.63 -8.29 -11.74
CA ALA A 120 11.26 -8.75 -12.00
C ALA A 120 10.25 -7.61 -11.94
N ARG A 121 10.40 -6.69 -10.98
CA ARG A 121 9.55 -5.51 -10.86
C ARG A 121 9.75 -4.53 -12.02
N GLY A 122 11.00 -4.21 -12.35
CA GLY A 122 11.34 -3.33 -13.47
C GLY A 122 10.80 -3.85 -14.80
N LEU A 123 10.95 -5.16 -15.03
CA LEU A 123 10.36 -5.85 -16.19
C LEU A 123 8.83 -5.78 -16.18
N SER A 124 8.19 -6.05 -15.04
CA SER A 124 6.72 -6.00 -14.93
C SER A 124 6.17 -4.61 -15.27
N ILE A 125 6.82 -3.55 -14.78
CA ILE A 125 6.41 -2.17 -15.07
C ILE A 125 6.72 -1.79 -16.52
N ALA A 126 7.87 -2.21 -17.05
CA ALA A 126 8.23 -1.98 -18.44
C ALA A 126 7.22 -2.63 -19.40
N VAL A 127 6.86 -3.89 -19.15
CA VAL A 127 5.83 -4.61 -19.92
C VAL A 127 4.46 -3.96 -19.77
N ALA A 128 4.06 -3.58 -18.56
CA ALA A 128 2.79 -2.88 -18.34
C ALA A 128 2.75 -1.51 -19.03
N SER A 129 3.90 -0.86 -19.22
CA SER A 129 4.01 0.42 -19.92
C SER A 129 4.01 0.31 -21.45
N LEU A 130 4.16 -0.90 -22.01
CA LEU A 130 4.21 -1.14 -23.45
C LEU A 130 2.88 -0.83 -24.18
N PRO A 131 1.70 -1.28 -23.70
CA PRO A 131 0.40 -0.95 -24.33
C PRO A 131 -0.05 0.49 -24.03
N LEU A 132 0.50 1.13 -22.99
CA LEU A 132 0.24 2.53 -22.68
C LEU A 132 1.05 3.39 -23.66
N HIS A 133 0.39 3.92 -24.70
CA HIS A 133 0.88 5.02 -25.55
C HIS A 133 1.05 6.31 -24.72
N LEU A 134 1.88 6.28 -23.70
CA LEU A 134 2.17 7.42 -22.85
C LEU A 134 3.23 8.26 -23.56
N ASP A 135 2.90 8.90 -24.70
CA ASP A 135 3.78 9.75 -25.53
C ASP A 135 4.35 10.94 -24.75
N ARG A 136 5.20 10.63 -23.77
CA ARG A 136 5.88 11.57 -22.91
C ARG A 136 7.38 11.35 -23.05
N PRO A 137 8.16 12.43 -23.19
CA PRO A 137 9.61 12.37 -23.34
C PRO A 137 10.35 11.80 -22.10
N ARG A 138 9.62 11.41 -21.05
CA ARG A 138 10.14 10.91 -19.77
C ARG A 138 9.72 9.47 -19.40
N LYS A 139 9.33 8.64 -20.38
CA LYS A 139 8.97 7.22 -20.15
C LYS A 139 10.01 6.44 -19.29
N PRO A 140 11.33 6.48 -19.58
CA PRO A 140 12.30 5.69 -18.80
C PRO A 140 12.49 6.23 -17.37
N GLN A 141 12.45 7.56 -17.17
CA GLN A 141 12.50 8.15 -15.82
C GLN A 141 11.26 7.80 -15.00
N ALA A 142 10.08 7.76 -15.63
CA ALA A 142 8.85 7.34 -14.98
C ALA A 142 8.91 5.85 -14.59
N VAL A 143 9.37 4.96 -15.48
CA VAL A 143 9.52 3.52 -15.17
C VAL A 143 10.54 3.33 -14.04
N ALA A 144 11.68 4.02 -14.06
CA ALA A 144 12.66 3.95 -12.99
C ALA A 144 12.09 4.43 -11.64
N LEU A 145 11.42 5.58 -11.64
CA LEU A 145 10.80 6.14 -10.44
C LEU A 145 9.68 5.23 -9.90
N LEU A 146 8.83 4.66 -10.77
CA LEU A 146 7.76 3.73 -10.40
C LEU A 146 8.29 2.37 -9.90
N THR A 147 9.42 1.92 -10.42
CA THR A 147 10.10 0.72 -9.94
C THR A 147 10.68 0.96 -8.54
N TRP A 148 11.23 2.15 -8.31
CA TRP A 148 11.85 2.52 -7.04
C TRP A 148 10.86 3.01 -5.98
N SER A 149 9.67 3.50 -6.35
CA SER A 149 8.62 3.96 -5.42
C SER A 149 7.89 2.82 -4.70
N GLY A 150 8.30 1.59 -4.97
CA GLY A 150 7.68 0.34 -4.54
C GLY A 150 7.81 -0.06 -3.07
N LEU A 151 7.81 0.91 -2.18
CA LEU A 151 8.40 0.86 -0.85
C LEU A 151 7.63 0.07 0.23
N ARG A 152 6.57 -0.65 -0.13
CA ARG A 152 5.67 -1.27 0.87
C ARG A 152 5.55 -2.76 0.67
N GLY A 153 6.56 -3.49 1.17
CA GLY A 153 6.61 -4.95 1.25
C GLY A 153 5.79 -5.59 2.37
N GLY A 154 5.07 -4.80 3.19
CA GLY A 154 4.33 -5.31 4.35
C GLY A 154 3.28 -6.39 4.01
N ILE A 155 2.62 -6.27 2.85
CA ILE A 155 1.68 -7.29 2.37
C ILE A 155 2.42 -8.60 2.00
N ALA A 156 3.61 -8.50 1.40
CA ALA A 156 4.42 -9.68 1.06
C ALA A 156 4.91 -10.40 2.32
N VAL A 157 5.26 -9.66 3.37
CA VAL A 157 5.61 -10.22 4.69
C VAL A 157 4.40 -10.90 5.33
N ALA A 158 3.23 -10.27 5.32
CA ALA A 158 2.00 -10.87 5.86
C ALA A 158 1.63 -12.16 5.13
N LEU A 159 1.80 -12.21 3.81
CA LEU A 159 1.63 -13.42 3.01
C LEU A 159 2.69 -14.49 3.34
N ALA A 160 3.96 -14.09 3.56
CA ALA A 160 5.01 -15.02 3.96
C ALA A 160 4.71 -15.67 5.32
N LEU A 161 4.18 -14.89 6.27
CA LEU A 161 3.81 -15.39 7.60
C LEU A 161 2.61 -16.33 7.56
N SER A 162 1.67 -16.14 6.63
CA SER A 162 0.47 -16.98 6.48
C SER A 162 0.73 -18.32 5.78
N LEU A 163 1.96 -18.57 5.30
CA LEU A 163 2.32 -19.87 4.71
C LEU A 163 2.22 -21.00 5.75
N PRO A 164 1.69 -22.18 5.36
CA PRO A 164 1.65 -23.36 6.21
C PRO A 164 3.07 -23.83 6.55
N ALA A 165 3.22 -24.56 7.67
CA ALA A 165 4.50 -25.11 8.10
C ALA A 165 5.09 -26.02 7.00
N SER A 166 6.25 -25.62 6.48
CA SER A 166 6.97 -26.29 5.40
C SER A 166 8.47 -26.12 5.64
N PRO A 167 9.32 -27.08 5.22
CA PRO A 167 10.78 -26.96 5.32
C PRO A 167 11.35 -25.68 4.70
N TYR A 168 10.65 -25.12 3.70
CA TYR A 168 11.05 -23.89 3.00
C TYR A 168 10.47 -22.61 3.62
N ARG A 169 9.58 -22.72 4.61
CA ARG A 169 8.88 -21.57 5.20
C ARG A 169 9.87 -20.60 5.82
N GLU A 170 10.82 -21.10 6.61
CA GLU A 170 11.81 -20.25 7.29
C GLU A 170 12.69 -19.49 6.28
N GLU A 171 13.07 -20.13 5.18
CA GLU A 171 13.87 -19.53 4.11
C GLU A 171 13.08 -18.45 3.35
N LEU A 172 11.83 -18.73 2.97
CA LEU A 172 10.95 -17.79 2.27
C LEU A 172 10.58 -16.59 3.15
N VAL A 173 10.30 -16.83 4.43
CA VAL A 173 10.03 -15.78 5.42
C VAL A 173 11.28 -14.90 5.56
N THR A 174 12.45 -15.49 5.76
CA THR A 174 13.72 -14.73 5.88
C THR A 174 13.99 -13.88 4.64
N ALA A 175 13.80 -14.44 3.44
CA ALA A 175 13.98 -13.70 2.19
C ALA A 175 12.97 -12.55 2.04
N ALA A 176 11.68 -12.80 2.33
CA ALA A 176 10.63 -11.77 2.26
C ALA A 176 10.90 -10.62 3.24
N TYR A 177 11.35 -10.93 4.45
CA TYR A 177 11.76 -9.93 5.44
C TYR A 177 13.01 -9.16 5.00
N GLY A 178 14.05 -9.85 4.54
CA GLY A 178 15.27 -9.21 4.09
C GLY A 178 15.03 -8.27 2.90
N ILE A 179 14.18 -8.67 1.95
CA ILE A 179 13.70 -7.79 0.88
C ILE A 179 12.92 -6.61 1.46
N ALA A 180 11.95 -6.84 2.35
CA ALA A 180 11.15 -5.77 2.95
C ALA A 180 12.03 -4.72 3.66
N ILE A 181 12.96 -5.16 4.50
CA ILE A 181 13.92 -4.28 5.19
C ILE A 181 14.79 -3.53 4.18
N PHE A 182 15.34 -4.22 3.18
CA PHE A 182 16.13 -3.57 2.13
C PHE A 182 15.33 -2.49 1.41
N THR A 183 14.09 -2.77 1.02
CA THR A 183 13.24 -1.78 0.35
C THR A 183 12.91 -0.60 1.28
N MET A 184 12.61 -0.85 2.55
CA MET A 184 12.27 0.21 3.51
C MET A 184 13.46 1.10 3.84
N THR A 185 14.66 0.53 4.05
CA THR A 185 15.86 1.30 4.39
C THR A 185 16.51 1.88 3.14
N VAL A 186 16.89 1.05 2.17
CA VAL A 186 17.69 1.48 1.02
C VAL A 186 16.82 2.21 0.00
N GLN A 187 15.72 1.61 -0.46
CA GLN A 187 14.85 2.30 -1.42
C GLN A 187 14.14 3.50 -0.75
N GLY A 188 13.75 3.39 0.52
CA GLY A 188 13.06 4.47 1.24
C GLY A 188 13.91 5.74 1.35
N LEU A 189 15.18 5.60 1.77
CA LEU A 189 16.12 6.72 1.86
C LEU A 189 16.59 7.23 0.49
N SER A 190 16.68 6.34 -0.52
CA SER A 190 17.19 6.72 -1.84
C SER A 190 16.12 7.29 -2.78
N LEU A 191 14.83 7.04 -2.53
CA LEU A 191 13.75 7.51 -3.42
C LEU A 191 13.75 9.03 -3.57
N GLY A 192 13.90 9.79 -2.48
CA GLY A 192 13.94 11.26 -2.54
C GLY A 192 15.13 11.79 -3.36
N ARG A 193 16.30 11.15 -3.22
CA ARG A 193 17.50 11.49 -4.00
C ARG A 193 17.34 11.13 -5.48
N LEU A 194 16.78 9.96 -5.76
CA LEU A 194 16.52 9.49 -7.12
C LEU A 194 15.48 10.37 -7.83
N ALA A 195 14.43 10.78 -7.13
CA ALA A 195 13.42 11.70 -7.66
C ALA A 195 14.04 13.06 -8.02
N ALA A 196 14.86 13.63 -7.14
CA ALA A 196 15.58 14.88 -7.40
C ALA A 196 16.58 14.78 -8.56
N TRP A 197 17.19 13.61 -8.75
CA TRP A 197 18.12 13.37 -9.86
C TRP A 197 17.39 13.20 -11.21
N LEU A 198 16.27 12.47 -11.22
CA LEU A 198 15.46 12.22 -12.43
C LEU A 198 14.63 13.44 -12.87
N TYR A 199 14.21 14.27 -11.91
CA TYR A 199 13.44 15.49 -12.11
C TYR A 199 14.12 16.67 -11.39
N PRO A 200 15.22 17.21 -11.94
CA PRO A 200 15.85 18.39 -11.37
C PRO A 200 14.86 19.57 -11.35
N PRO A 201 14.83 20.39 -10.29
CA PRO A 201 13.98 21.58 -10.27
C PRO A 201 14.38 22.50 -11.42
N GLU A 202 13.38 22.88 -12.22
CA GLU A 202 13.55 23.81 -13.33
C GLU A 202 14.07 25.13 -12.76
N LYS A 203 15.27 25.55 -13.19
CA LYS A 203 15.85 26.83 -12.77
C LYS A 203 14.90 27.93 -13.26
N SER A 204 14.19 28.57 -12.33
CA SER A 204 13.46 29.81 -12.63
C SER A 204 14.49 30.86 -13.06
N HIS A 205 14.47 31.19 -14.35
CA HIS A 205 15.14 32.37 -14.88
C HIS A 205 14.27 33.61 -14.64
#